data_AF-A0A4Y8C6W5-F1
#
_entry.id   AF-A0A4Y8C6W5-F1
#
_cell.length_a   1.000
_cell.length_b   1.000
_cell.length_c   1.000
_cell.angle_alpha   90.00
_cell.angle_beta   90.00
_cell.angle_gamma   90.00
#
_symmetry.space_group_name_H-M   'P 1'
#
loop_
_entity.id
_entity.type
_entity.pdbx_description
1 polymer ?
#
loop_
_entity_poly.entity_id
_entity_poly.type
_entity_poly.pdbx_seq_one_letter_code
_entity_poly.pdbx_strand_id
1 'polypeptide(L)'
;QNVKITIEDCGTHEGVEINEITADSSIIETLEERILGRVLAEDVIDPITNSVLFAEGTLMDEEKAKILGESGIKSVNIRTPITCKAKKGICAKCYGINLGEGKLVKPGEA
;
A
#
# COMPACT_ATOMS: atom_id res chain seq x y z
N GLN A 1 -22.90 -5.62 -3.20
CA GLN A 1 -21.44 -5.38 -3.29
C GLN A 1 -20.76 -6.72 -3.11
N ASN A 2 -19.97 -7.19 -4.08
CA ASN A 2 -19.44 -8.57 -4.12
C ASN A 2 -17.92 -8.57 -4.33
N VAL A 3 -17.16 -7.85 -3.50
CA VAL A 3 -15.70 -8.00 -3.48
C VAL A 3 -15.38 -9.07 -2.46
N LYS A 4 -14.89 -10.22 -2.93
CA LYS A 4 -14.43 -11.31 -2.07
C LYS A 4 -12.93 -11.43 -2.16
N ILE A 5 -12.27 -11.62 -1.02
CA ILE A 5 -10.85 -11.96 -1.00
C ILE A 5 -10.70 -13.46 -1.26
N THR A 6 -10.05 -13.81 -2.37
CA THR A 6 -10.02 -15.20 -2.86
C THR A 6 -8.67 -15.88 -2.71
N ILE A 7 -7.58 -15.10 -2.74
CA ILE A 7 -6.20 -15.58 -2.65
C ILE A 7 -5.36 -14.59 -1.85
N GLU A 8 -4.20 -15.01 -1.33
CA GLU A 8 -3.33 -14.10 -0.57
C GLU A 8 -2.59 -13.11 -1.48
N ASP A 9 -1.99 -13.61 -2.56
CA ASP A 9 -1.21 -12.80 -3.49
C ASP A 9 -1.56 -13.17 -4.94
N CYS A 10 -1.75 -12.16 -5.79
CA CYS A 10 -1.96 -12.36 -7.22
C CYS A 10 -0.65 -12.28 -8.03
N GLY A 11 0.47 -11.94 -7.37
CA GLY A 11 1.78 -11.79 -8.00
C GLY A 11 1.89 -10.58 -8.93
N THR A 12 1.01 -9.59 -8.79
CA THR A 12 1.10 -8.36 -9.57
C THR A 12 2.19 -7.46 -9.02
N HIS A 13 3.03 -6.94 -9.91
CA HIS A 13 3.97 -5.85 -9.64
C HIS A 13 3.37 -4.50 -10.05
N GLU A 14 2.14 -4.50 -10.58
CA GLU A 14 1.47 -3.26 -11.00
C GLU A 14 0.85 -2.57 -9.81
N GLY A 15 1.18 -1.28 -9.66
CA GLY A 15 0.67 -0.42 -8.62
C GLY A 15 0.13 0.89 -9.17
N VAL A 16 -0.29 1.73 -8.24
CA VAL A 16 -0.63 3.13 -8.49
C VAL A 16 0.32 3.98 -7.65
N GLU A 17 0.87 5.02 -8.25
CA GLU A 17 1.66 6.02 -7.54
C GLU A 17 0.74 6.82 -6.61
N ILE A 18 1.13 6.88 -5.34
CA ILE A 18 0.46 7.65 -4.30
C ILE A 18 1.45 8.65 -3.72
N ASN A 19 0.98 9.87 -3.60
CA ASN A 19 1.69 11.02 -3.05
C ASN A 19 0.75 11.75 -2.08
N GLU A 20 1.30 12.64 -1.27
CA GLU A 20 0.50 13.50 -0.39
C GLU A 20 -0.52 14.33 -1.19
N ILE A 21 -1.66 14.64 -0.56
CA ILE A 21 -2.69 15.50 -1.14
C ILE A 21 -2.58 16.87 -0.50
N THR A 22 -2.31 17.88 -1.33
CA THR A 22 -2.25 19.28 -0.92
C THR A 22 -3.37 20.07 -1.58
N ALA A 23 -4.06 20.94 -0.83
CA ALA A 23 -4.94 21.97 -1.38
C ALA A 23 -4.63 23.33 -0.76
N ASP A 24 -4.65 24.38 -1.57
CA ASP A 24 -4.47 25.76 -1.13
C ASP A 24 -3.24 25.97 -0.22
N SER A 25 -2.13 25.31 -0.56
CA SER A 25 -0.86 25.30 0.20
C SER A 25 -0.93 24.66 1.59
N SER A 26 -2.00 23.94 1.90
CA SER A 26 -2.17 23.14 3.12
C SER A 26 -2.16 21.65 2.76
N ILE A 27 -1.50 20.84 3.59
CA ILE A 27 -1.54 19.38 3.47
C ILE A 27 -2.90 18.92 3.99
N ILE A 28 -3.67 18.23 3.13
CA ILE A 28 -4.96 17.63 3.50
C ILE A 28 -4.74 16.22 4.05
N GLU A 29 -4.01 15.40 3.30
CA GLU A 29 -3.65 14.04 3.69
C GLU A 29 -2.17 13.84 3.42
N THR A 30 -1.45 13.39 4.44
CA THR A 30 -0.02 13.09 4.35
C THR A 30 0.21 11.78 3.60
N LEU A 31 1.44 11.55 3.12
CA LEU A 31 1.78 10.28 2.49
C LEU A 31 1.60 9.10 3.46
N GLU A 32 1.96 9.26 4.73
CA GLU A 32 1.83 8.22 5.77
C GLU A 32 0.37 7.75 5.94
N GLU A 33 -0.60 8.67 5.96
CA GLU A 33 -2.02 8.37 6.12
C GLU A 33 -2.56 7.60 4.91
N ARG A 34 -2.10 7.96 3.71
CA ARG A 34 -2.58 7.35 2.46
C ARG A 34 -2.03 5.95 2.22
N ILE A 35 -0.82 5.67 2.69
CA ILE A 35 -0.15 4.38 2.48
C ILE A 35 -0.42 3.41 3.64
N LEU A 36 -0.91 3.88 4.78
CA LEU A 36 -1.21 3.05 5.93
C LEU A 36 -2.14 1.89 5.54
N GLY A 37 -1.68 0.68 5.82
CA GLY A 37 -2.41 -0.55 5.51
C GLY A 37 -2.41 -0.97 4.05
N ARG A 38 -1.59 -0.33 3.21
CA ARG A 38 -1.36 -0.72 1.81
C ARG A 38 -0.09 -1.53 1.66
N VAL A 39 -0.01 -2.27 0.56
CA VAL A 39 1.16 -3.09 0.23
C VAL A 39 1.93 -2.42 -0.90
N LEU A 40 3.25 -2.36 -0.78
CA LEU A 40 4.12 -1.78 -1.83
C LEU A 40 4.11 -2.64 -3.10
N ALA A 41 4.03 -1.98 -4.26
CA ALA A 41 4.14 -2.61 -5.57
C ALA A 41 5.58 -2.67 -6.08
N GLU A 42 6.47 -1.82 -5.54
CA GLU A 42 7.89 -1.74 -5.91
C GLU A 42 8.74 -1.49 -4.66
N ASP A 43 10.05 -1.70 -4.79
CA ASP A 43 11.02 -1.38 -3.74
C ASP A 43 11.09 0.13 -3.51
N VAL A 44 11.01 0.55 -2.25
CA VAL A 44 11.19 1.93 -1.83
C VAL A 44 12.67 2.13 -1.48
N ILE A 45 13.33 3.02 -2.20
CA ILE A 45 14.75 3.34 -2.02
C ILE A 45 14.87 4.60 -1.16
N ASP A 46 15.70 4.53 -0.12
CA ASP A 46 16.05 5.70 0.68
C ASP A 46 16.97 6.63 -0.14
N PRO A 47 16.59 7.89 -0.38
CA PRO A 47 17.39 8.82 -1.17
C PRO A 47 18.72 9.21 -0.50
N ILE A 48 18.86 9.02 0.82
CA ILE A 48 20.07 9.37 1.58
C ILE A 48 21.09 8.25 1.52
N THR A 49 20.68 7.02 1.81
CA THR A 49 21.57 5.86 1.88
C THR A 49 21.67 5.08 0.56
N ASN A 50 20.81 5.39 -0.41
CA ASN A 50 20.67 4.68 -1.68
C ASN A 50 20.46 3.16 -1.50
N SER A 51 19.86 2.77 -0.39
CA SER A 51 19.57 1.39 -0.01
C SER A 51 18.06 1.15 -0.01
N VAL A 52 17.65 -0.10 -0.16
CA VAL A 52 16.22 -0.47 -0.09
C VAL A 52 15.73 -0.24 1.34
N LEU A 53 14.83 0.73 1.52
CA LEU A 53 14.18 1.04 2.79
C LEU A 53 13.09 0.01 3.08
N PHE A 54 12.24 -0.26 2.08
CA PHE A 54 11.21 -1.28 2.13
C PHE A 54 11.15 -2.04 0.81
N ALA A 55 11.12 -3.36 0.88
CA ALA A 55 11.00 -4.20 -0.31
C ALA A 55 9.56 -4.24 -0.84
N GLU A 56 9.40 -4.58 -2.11
CA GLU A 56 8.12 -4.89 -2.73
C GLU A 56 7.35 -5.92 -1.90
N GLY A 57 6.03 -5.72 -1.81
CA GLY A 57 5.15 -6.66 -1.13
C GLY A 57 5.12 -6.48 0.39
N THR A 58 5.88 -5.51 0.91
CA THR A 58 5.82 -5.10 2.31
C THR A 58 4.49 -4.42 2.58
N LEU A 59 3.81 -4.87 3.64
CA LEU A 59 2.66 -4.19 4.21
C LEU A 59 3.15 -2.98 5.02
N MET A 60 2.64 -1.81 4.67
CA MET A 60 2.86 -0.56 5.40
C MET A 60 1.99 -0.56 6.65
N ASP A 61 2.59 -0.86 7.79
CA ASP A 61 1.97 -0.64 9.10
C ASP A 61 2.25 0.79 9.59
N GLU A 62 1.72 1.14 10.76
CA GLU A 62 1.85 2.47 11.34
C GLU A 62 3.32 2.88 11.53
N GLU A 63 4.18 1.94 11.95
CA GLU A 63 5.61 2.20 12.17
C GLU A 63 6.33 2.44 10.84
N LYS A 64 6.13 1.57 9.83
CA LYS A 64 6.74 1.72 8.51
C LYS A 64 6.24 2.95 7.78
N ALA A 65 4.95 3.25 7.87
CA ALA A 65 4.35 4.43 7.24
C ALA A 65 4.97 5.71 7.80
N LYS A 66 5.17 5.78 9.12
CA LYS A 66 5.85 6.89 9.79
C LYS A 66 7.31 7.02 9.35
N ILE A 67 8.07 5.92 9.33
CA ILE A 67 9.46 5.92 8.83
C ILE A 67 9.52 6.45 7.39
N LEU A 68 8.57 6.04 6.54
CA LEU A 68 8.50 6.50 5.16
C LEU A 68 8.18 8.00 5.08
N GLY A 69 7.23 8.49 5.88
CA GLY A 69 6.93 9.91 5.98
C GLY A 69 8.13 10.76 6.43
N GLU A 70 8.92 10.26 7.38
CA GLU A 70 10.12 10.94 7.88
C GLU A 70 11.31 10.88 6.92
N SER A 71 11.35 9.89 6.00
CA SER A 71 12.43 9.72 5.02
C SER A 71 12.47 10.79 3.91
N GLY A 72 11.43 11.63 3.81
CA GLY A 72 11.34 12.68 2.78
C GLY A 72 10.98 12.18 1.38
N ILE A 73 10.50 10.93 1.28
CA ILE A 73 10.00 10.33 0.05
C ILE A 73 8.66 10.99 -0.32
N LYS A 74 8.54 11.43 -1.57
CA LYS A 74 7.36 12.21 -2.03
C LYS A 74 6.24 11.33 -2.59
N SER A 75 6.58 10.20 -3.17
CA SER A 75 5.62 9.27 -3.76
C SER A 75 6.10 7.83 -3.60
N VAL A 76 5.13 6.91 -3.55
CA VAL A 76 5.39 5.46 -3.52
C VAL A 76 4.38 4.73 -4.40
N ASN A 77 4.81 3.59 -4.95
CA ASN A 77 3.95 2.72 -5.72
C ASN A 77 3.30 1.68 -4.80
N ILE A 78 1.98 1.69 -4.71
CA ILE A 78 1.22 0.71 -3.91
C ILE A 78 0.39 -0.21 -4.79
N ARG A 79 0.17 -1.44 -4.33
CA ARG A 79 -0.78 -2.37 -4.95
C ARG A 79 -2.20 -1.89 -4.68
N THR A 80 -3.05 -1.98 -5.69
CA THR A 80 -4.45 -1.58 -5.58
C THR A 80 -5.39 -2.68 -6.06
N PRO A 81 -6.67 -2.66 -5.67
CA PRO A 81 -7.66 -3.59 -6.20
C PRO A 81 -7.85 -3.45 -7.73
N ILE A 82 -7.56 -2.26 -8.28
CA ILE A 82 -7.71 -1.95 -9.70
C ILE A 82 -6.65 -2.68 -10.54
N THR A 83 -5.42 -2.79 -10.03
CA THR A 83 -4.28 -3.45 -10.70
C THR A 83 -4.14 -4.93 -10.35
N CYS A 84 -5.13 -5.50 -9.66
CA CYS A 84 -5.11 -6.88 -9.19
C CYS A 84 -5.27 -7.89 -10.34
N LYS A 85 -4.41 -8.90 -10.40
CA LYS A 85 -4.43 -9.98 -11.41
C LYS A 85 -5.13 -11.26 -10.95
N ALA A 86 -5.87 -11.21 -9.84
CA ALA A 86 -6.62 -12.37 -9.37
C ALA A 86 -7.71 -12.78 -10.38
N LYS A 87 -7.79 -14.06 -10.73
CA LYS A 87 -8.76 -14.56 -11.72
C LYS A 87 -10.23 -14.43 -11.29
N LYS A 88 -10.49 -14.44 -9.97
CA LYS A 88 -11.82 -14.27 -9.36
C LYS A 88 -11.63 -13.46 -8.09
N GLY A 89 -12.44 -12.41 -7.88
CA GLY A 89 -12.31 -11.56 -6.70
C GLY A 89 -11.01 -10.77 -6.66
N ILE A 90 -10.52 -10.45 -5.47
CA ILE A 90 -9.31 -9.64 -5.25
C ILE A 90 -8.36 -10.40 -4.31
N CYS A 91 -7.05 -10.22 -4.45
CA CYS A 91 -6.10 -10.82 -3.51
C CYS A 91 -5.93 -9.97 -2.25
N ALA A 92 -5.50 -10.58 -1.15
CA ALA A 92 -5.32 -9.90 0.11
C ALA A 92 -4.32 -8.73 0.01
N LYS A 93 -3.19 -8.94 -0.67
CA LYS A 93 -2.16 -7.89 -0.82
C LYS A 93 -2.61 -6.67 -1.63
N CYS A 94 -3.42 -6.86 -2.67
CA CYS A 94 -3.96 -5.74 -3.47
C CYS A 94 -5.09 -5.02 -2.74
N TYR A 95 -5.78 -5.70 -1.83
CA TYR A 95 -6.79 -5.07 -0.98
C TYR A 95 -6.15 -4.27 0.16
N GLY A 96 -5.18 -4.86 0.85
CA GLY A 96 -4.51 -4.27 2.02
C GLY A 96 -5.14 -4.72 3.33
N ILE A 97 -5.22 -3.81 4.30
CA ILE A 97 -5.81 -4.11 5.61
C ILE A 97 -7.33 -4.06 5.60
N ASN A 98 -7.92 -4.85 6.50
CA ASN A 98 -9.29 -4.70 6.94
C ASN A 98 -9.37 -3.51 7.91
N LEU A 99 -10.17 -2.49 7.58
CA LEU A 99 -10.38 -1.33 8.45
C LEU A 99 -10.99 -1.69 9.81
N GLY A 100 -11.70 -2.83 9.90
CA GLY A 100 -12.31 -3.27 11.17
C GLY A 100 -11.32 -3.91 12.15
N GLU A 101 -10.24 -4.53 11.65
CA GLU A 101 -9.29 -5.28 12.49
C GLU A 101 -7.87 -4.71 12.47
N GLY A 102 -7.57 -3.79 11.56
CA GLY A 102 -6.23 -3.23 11.36
C GLY A 102 -5.20 -4.24 10.86
N LYS A 103 -5.65 -5.40 10.34
CA LYS A 103 -4.79 -6.49 9.87
C LYS A 103 -5.02 -6.75 8.39
N LEU A 104 -4.02 -7.33 7.73
CA LEU A 104 -4.15 -7.78 6.34
C LEU A 104 -5.37 -8.72 6.24
N VAL A 105 -6.27 -8.43 5.28
CA VAL A 105 -7.43 -9.30 5.03
C VAL A 105 -6.98 -10.71 4.69
N LYS A 106 -7.78 -11.70 5.07
CA LYS A 106 -7.50 -13.10 4.74
C LYS A 106 -8.42 -13.62 3.64
N PRO A 107 -7.97 -14.59 2.82
CA PRO A 107 -8.84 -15.29 1.91
C PRO A 107 -10.04 -15.90 2.64
N GLY A 108 -11.24 -15.66 2.11
CA GLY A 108 -12.49 -16.10 2.74
C GLY A 108 -13.20 -15.04 3.58
N GLU A 109 -12.56 -13.90 3.85
CA GLU A 109 -13.22 -12.72 4.41
C GLU A 109 -13.94 -11.93 3.30
N ALA A 110 -15.21 -11.61 3.54
CA ALA A 110 -16.12 -10.89 2.65
C ALA A 110 -17.15 -10.10 3.47
#